data_AF-A0A1E4CN69-F1
#
_entry.id   AF-A0A1E4CN69-F1
#
_cell.length_a   1.000
_cell.length_b   1.000
_cell.length_c   1.000
_cell.angle_alpha   90.00
_cell.angle_beta   90.00
_cell.angle_gamma   90.00
#
_symmetry.space_group_name_H-M   'P 1'
#
loop_
_entity.id
_entity.type
_entity.pdbx_description
1 polymer ?
#
loop_
_entity_poly.entity_id
_entity_poly.type
_entity_poly.pdbx_seq_one_letter_code
_entity_poly.pdbx_strand_id
1 'polypeptide(L)'
;MPSSALALTDRLRFLWQRARGFDVRSVTDRAHKTARIHGKSYPLVLADMLWSAGFRRVGFNDYMEFDFAILSRAERATWVTSPLALELSKKYDDPGYVHHFHDKIEFNQLFDRFLGREWLDLRESGPEALEAFAARHPVLIGKEPVSKSGFGVSRYDTAGTTDWAALHAELVGKGQVLVEERILQHPDLEAIAPGTANTTRVTTFVKDDGTVEIVNMAQKFGRGKVSDQGAFGGFYTALHEDGRAMGMGYDIHGELYATHPDTGATISAFRLPDMDAVRALITEVALVVPQVRYVGWDIVATAQGPVLVEGNWGAGVFENKPTATGIRHGHLPRYRAAMGF
;
A
#
# COMPACT_ATOMS: atom_id res chain seq x y z
N MET A 1 15.80 37.06 -20.00
CA MET A 1 14.57 36.95 -20.82
C MET A 1 15.00 36.38 -22.16
N PRO A 2 14.85 35.07 -22.41
CA PRO A 2 13.57 34.45 -22.84
C PRO A 2 13.33 33.11 -22.10
N SER A 3 12.23 32.34 -22.16
CA SER A 3 11.04 32.30 -22.99
C SER A 3 9.83 31.91 -22.13
N SER A 4 8.83 32.79 -21.99
CA SER A 4 7.59 32.53 -21.24
C SER A 4 6.46 31.95 -22.11
N ALA A 5 6.77 31.37 -23.27
CA ALA A 5 5.77 30.89 -24.23
C ALA A 5 5.63 29.36 -24.30
N LEU A 6 6.54 28.59 -23.68
CA LEU A 6 6.47 27.11 -23.61
C LEU A 6 5.68 26.59 -22.39
N ALA A 7 5.00 27.45 -21.63
CA ALA A 7 4.37 27.08 -20.35
C ALA A 7 2.84 26.93 -20.39
N LEU A 8 2.17 27.30 -21.49
CA LEU A 8 0.70 27.30 -21.55
C LEU A 8 0.14 26.12 -22.34
N THR A 9 0.76 25.79 -23.48
CA THR A 9 0.33 24.69 -24.37
C THR A 9 0.53 23.32 -23.74
N ASP A 10 1.62 23.09 -23.01
CA ASP A 10 1.85 21.83 -22.28
C ASP A 10 0.94 21.72 -21.05
N ARG A 11 0.65 22.84 -20.37
CA ARG A 11 -0.37 22.88 -19.31
C ARG A 11 -1.77 22.59 -19.85
N LEU A 12 -2.14 23.17 -20.99
CA LEU A 12 -3.42 22.95 -21.64
C LEU A 12 -3.54 21.52 -22.19
N ARG A 13 -2.46 20.96 -22.76
CA ARG A 13 -2.39 19.56 -23.22
C ARG A 13 -2.51 18.60 -22.05
N PHE A 14 -1.85 18.88 -20.93
CA PHE A 14 -1.96 18.12 -19.68
C PHE A 14 -3.38 18.19 -19.08
N LEU A 15 -3.99 19.39 -19.05
CA LEU A 15 -5.38 19.59 -18.63
C LEU A 15 -6.37 18.86 -19.56
N TRP A 16 -6.12 18.85 -20.87
CA TRP A 16 -6.95 18.17 -21.86
C TRP A 16 -6.81 16.64 -21.80
N GLN A 17 -5.59 16.11 -21.59
CA GLN A 17 -5.37 14.69 -21.31
C GLN A 17 -6.05 14.25 -20.01
N ARG A 18 -6.05 15.10 -18.97
CA ARG A 18 -6.84 14.88 -17.74
C ARG A 18 -8.34 14.92 -17.99
N ALA A 19 -8.81 15.83 -18.86
CA ALA A 19 -10.23 15.93 -19.21
C ALA A 19 -10.74 14.69 -19.97
N ARG A 20 -9.90 14.03 -20.77
CA ARG A 20 -10.26 12.80 -21.51
C ARG A 20 -10.45 11.56 -20.62
N GLY A 21 -9.89 11.55 -19.42
CA GLY A 21 -10.11 10.51 -18.39
C GLY A 21 -10.98 11.00 -17.22
N PHE A 22 -11.63 12.16 -17.36
CA PHE A 22 -12.40 12.79 -16.30
C PHE A 22 -13.78 12.12 -16.20
N ASP A 23 -13.89 11.16 -15.29
CA ASP A 23 -15.17 10.58 -14.92
C ASP A 23 -15.94 11.57 -14.04
N VAL A 24 -16.74 12.41 -14.69
CA VAL A 24 -17.61 13.42 -14.04
C VAL A 24 -18.45 12.76 -12.96
N ARG A 25 -19.01 11.58 -13.24
CA ARG A 25 -19.90 10.86 -12.32
C ARG A 25 -19.15 10.45 -11.06
N SER A 26 -17.96 9.87 -11.21
CA SER A 26 -17.12 9.50 -10.06
C SER A 26 -16.76 10.71 -9.20
N VAL A 27 -16.47 11.87 -9.81
CA VAL A 27 -16.15 13.10 -9.07
C VAL A 27 -17.38 13.65 -8.34
N THR A 28 -18.55 13.69 -8.99
CA THR A 28 -19.78 14.14 -8.35
C THR A 28 -20.20 13.23 -7.21
N ASP A 29 -20.05 11.91 -7.37
CA ASP A 29 -20.38 10.93 -6.33
C ASP A 29 -19.49 11.09 -5.10
N ARG A 30 -18.18 11.29 -5.30
CA ARG A 30 -17.22 11.60 -4.22
C ARG A 30 -17.58 12.90 -3.52
N ALA A 31 -17.92 13.96 -4.25
CA ALA A 31 -18.29 15.25 -3.67
C ALA A 31 -19.61 15.15 -2.87
N HIS A 32 -20.62 14.43 -3.38
CA HIS A 32 -21.85 14.14 -2.65
C HIS A 32 -21.59 13.36 -1.37
N LYS A 33 -20.78 12.29 -1.45
CA LYS A 33 -20.41 11.48 -0.28
C LYS A 33 -19.70 12.32 0.77
N THR A 34 -18.70 13.11 0.35
CA THR A 34 -17.93 13.99 1.24
C THR A 34 -18.82 15.06 1.89
N ALA A 35 -19.71 15.69 1.13
CA ALA A 35 -20.68 16.65 1.64
C ALA A 35 -21.60 16.04 2.70
N ARG A 36 -22.11 14.82 2.44
CA ARG A 36 -22.96 14.08 3.38
C ARG A 36 -22.21 13.72 4.66
N ILE A 37 -21.00 13.16 4.56
CA ILE A 37 -20.19 12.72 5.71
C ILE A 37 -19.89 13.88 6.65
N HIS A 38 -19.58 15.06 6.10
CA HIS A 38 -19.17 16.22 6.90
C HIS A 38 -20.28 17.25 7.14
N GLY A 39 -21.53 16.96 6.74
CA GLY A 39 -22.64 17.91 6.86
C GLY A 39 -22.39 19.23 6.13
N LYS A 40 -21.73 19.19 4.96
CA LYS A 40 -21.39 20.37 4.15
C LYS A 40 -22.28 20.51 2.92
N SER A 41 -22.29 21.72 2.36
CA SER A 41 -22.96 22.00 1.09
C SER A 41 -22.25 21.32 -0.08
N TYR A 42 -22.95 20.45 -0.81
CA TYR A 42 -22.41 19.74 -1.98
C TYR A 42 -21.78 20.66 -3.03
N PRO A 43 -22.43 21.74 -3.49
CA PRO A 43 -21.83 22.63 -4.49
C PRO A 43 -20.51 23.26 -4.02
N LEU A 44 -20.41 23.60 -2.72
CA LEU A 44 -19.18 24.16 -2.15
C LEU A 44 -18.07 23.11 -2.05
N VAL A 45 -18.41 21.87 -1.65
CA VAL A 45 -17.46 20.75 -1.62
C VAL A 45 -16.96 20.42 -3.02
N LEU A 46 -17.84 20.37 -4.03
CA LEU A 46 -17.47 20.12 -5.41
C LEU A 46 -16.53 21.22 -5.94
N ALA A 47 -16.85 22.50 -5.70
CA ALA A 47 -16.01 23.60 -6.11
C ALA A 47 -14.62 23.55 -5.46
N ASP A 48 -14.55 23.31 -4.15
CA ASP A 48 -13.28 23.20 -3.42
C ASP A 48 -12.46 21.96 -3.83
N MET A 49 -13.12 20.84 -4.11
CA MET A 49 -12.50 19.62 -4.61
C MET A 49 -11.87 19.86 -6.00
N LEU A 50 -12.60 20.47 -6.93
CA LEU A 50 -12.09 20.81 -8.26
C LEU A 50 -10.95 21.83 -8.19
N TRP A 51 -11.09 22.85 -7.35
CA TRP A 51 -10.04 23.84 -7.09
C TRP A 51 -8.78 23.19 -6.52
N SER A 52 -8.92 22.30 -5.53
CA SER A 52 -7.80 21.59 -4.90
C SER A 52 -7.08 20.68 -5.91
N ALA A 53 -7.82 20.00 -6.78
CA ALA A 53 -7.24 19.19 -7.85
C ALA A 53 -6.50 20.03 -8.90
N GLY A 54 -7.06 21.17 -9.31
CA GLY A 54 -6.48 22.05 -10.32
C GLY A 54 -5.25 22.84 -9.84
N PHE A 55 -5.25 23.29 -8.59
CA PHE A 55 -4.28 24.28 -8.11
C PHE A 55 -3.44 23.84 -6.91
N ARG A 56 -3.82 22.75 -6.22
CA ARG A 56 -3.18 22.31 -4.96
C ARG A 56 -2.65 20.88 -5.00
N ARG A 57 -2.61 20.23 -6.17
CA ARG A 57 -2.09 18.86 -6.35
C ARG A 57 -2.79 17.83 -5.45
N VAL A 58 -4.09 17.99 -5.19
CA VAL A 58 -4.87 17.05 -4.38
C VAL A 58 -5.68 16.13 -5.30
N GLY A 59 -5.47 14.82 -5.21
CA GLY A 59 -6.31 13.87 -5.95
C GLY A 59 -7.76 13.87 -5.43
N PHE A 60 -8.73 13.51 -6.26
CA PHE A 60 -10.13 13.40 -5.82
C PHE A 60 -10.32 12.36 -4.72
N ASN A 61 -9.54 11.27 -4.74
CA ASN A 61 -9.56 10.28 -3.67
C ASN A 61 -8.93 10.85 -2.39
N ASP A 62 -7.71 11.40 -2.48
CA ASP A 62 -7.02 12.04 -1.34
C ASP A 62 -7.92 13.06 -0.62
N TYR A 63 -8.66 13.87 -1.38
CA TYR A 63 -9.55 14.89 -0.82
C TYR A 63 -10.64 14.28 0.09
N MET A 64 -11.23 13.17 -0.33
CA MET A 64 -12.28 12.45 0.41
C MET A 64 -11.68 11.59 1.53
N GLU A 65 -10.63 10.84 1.21
CA GLU A 65 -9.98 9.87 2.10
C GLU A 65 -9.39 10.57 3.32
N PHE A 66 -8.71 11.70 3.13
CA PHE A 66 -8.01 12.45 4.19
C PHE A 66 -8.81 13.66 4.73
N ASP A 67 -10.12 13.69 4.51
CA ASP A 67 -11.06 14.72 4.99
C ASP A 67 -10.67 16.18 4.67
N PHE A 68 -10.12 16.45 3.48
CA PHE A 68 -9.71 17.81 3.11
C PHE A 68 -10.84 18.82 3.26
N ALA A 69 -12.09 18.39 3.04
CA ALA A 69 -13.26 19.22 3.18
C ALA A 69 -13.35 19.94 4.55
N ILE A 70 -12.86 19.35 5.65
CA ILE A 70 -12.92 19.95 7.00
C ILE A 70 -11.61 20.59 7.46
N LEU A 71 -10.55 20.54 6.65
CA LEU A 71 -9.25 21.11 6.98
C LEU A 71 -9.13 22.57 6.54
N SER A 72 -8.47 23.37 7.38
CA SER A 72 -8.03 24.72 7.03
C SER A 72 -6.88 24.69 6.02
N ARG A 73 -6.57 25.84 5.41
CA ARG A 73 -5.46 25.96 4.46
C ARG A 73 -4.09 25.60 5.09
N ALA A 74 -3.86 26.00 6.34
CA ALA A 74 -2.62 25.71 7.05
C ALA A 74 -2.48 24.22 7.34
N GLU A 75 -3.57 23.59 7.78
CA GLU A 75 -3.61 22.14 7.99
C GLU A 75 -3.35 21.41 6.67
N ARG A 76 -4.12 21.66 5.60
CA ARG A 76 -3.93 21.02 4.28
C ARG A 76 -2.50 21.10 3.74
N ALA A 77 -1.74 22.14 4.09
CA ALA A 77 -0.36 22.32 3.67
C ALA A 77 0.63 21.34 4.34
N THR A 78 0.16 20.48 5.24
CA THR A 78 0.97 19.47 5.94
C THR A 78 0.74 18.04 5.41
N TRP A 79 -0.10 17.83 4.40
CA TRP A 79 -0.39 16.51 3.84
C TRP A 79 0.51 16.15 2.66
N VAL A 80 0.88 14.89 2.58
CA VAL A 80 1.33 14.26 1.33
C VAL A 80 0.10 13.81 0.55
N THR A 81 0.09 14.05 -0.76
CA THR A 81 -1.01 13.64 -1.65
C THR A 81 -0.48 12.69 -2.70
N SER A 82 -1.35 11.89 -3.31
CA SER A 82 -0.97 10.93 -4.35
C SER A 82 -0.18 11.59 -5.50
N PRO A 83 -0.57 12.79 -6.02
CA PRO A 83 0.25 13.50 -7.01
C PRO A 83 1.63 13.91 -6.51
N LEU A 84 1.76 14.33 -5.24
CA LEU A 84 3.05 14.71 -4.66
C LEU A 84 3.95 13.48 -4.46
N ALA A 85 3.42 12.38 -3.93
CA ALA A 85 4.18 11.14 -3.76
C ALA A 85 4.70 10.60 -5.11
N LEU A 86 3.89 10.69 -6.17
CA LEU A 86 4.34 10.31 -7.52
C LEU A 86 5.46 11.23 -8.03
N GLU A 87 5.41 12.52 -7.75
CA GLU A 87 6.49 13.47 -8.09
C GLU A 87 7.77 13.16 -7.33
N LEU A 88 7.69 12.82 -6.04
CA LEU A 88 8.83 12.40 -5.23
C LEU A 88 9.44 11.10 -5.77
N SER A 89 8.61 10.12 -6.11
CA SER A 89 9.06 8.86 -6.71
C SER A 89 9.81 9.13 -8.02
N LYS A 90 9.24 9.92 -8.93
CA LYS A 90 9.90 10.29 -10.20
C LYS A 90 11.17 11.11 -10.03
N LYS A 91 11.29 11.84 -8.92
CA LYS A 91 12.47 12.67 -8.63
C LYS A 91 13.62 11.81 -8.08
N TYR A 92 13.32 10.84 -7.24
CA TYR A 92 14.33 10.14 -6.44
C TYR A 92 14.55 8.67 -6.82
N ASP A 93 13.62 8.04 -7.53
CA ASP A 93 13.74 6.64 -7.93
C ASP A 93 14.30 6.54 -9.35
N ASP A 94 15.43 5.84 -9.50
CA ASP A 94 16.06 5.62 -10.79
C ASP A 94 15.21 4.66 -11.65
N PRO A 95 14.69 5.11 -12.82
CA PRO A 95 13.90 4.27 -13.72
C PRO A 95 14.64 3.01 -14.21
N GLY A 96 15.97 3.00 -14.19
CA GLY A 96 16.78 1.83 -14.51
C GLY A 96 16.62 0.68 -13.52
N TYR A 97 16.16 0.94 -12.29
CA TYR A 97 16.10 -0.04 -11.20
C TYR A 97 14.69 -0.36 -10.71
N VAL A 98 13.67 0.43 -11.10
CA VAL A 98 12.28 0.18 -10.65
C VAL A 98 11.70 -1.15 -11.11
N HIS A 99 12.29 -1.80 -12.13
CA HIS A 99 11.81 -3.07 -12.66
C HIS A 99 11.89 -4.21 -11.63
N HIS A 100 12.89 -4.18 -10.73
CA HIS A 100 13.01 -5.12 -9.61
C HIS A 100 11.79 -5.14 -8.66
N PHE A 101 10.92 -4.13 -8.74
CA PHE A 101 9.72 -3.98 -7.91
C PHE A 101 8.42 -4.30 -8.67
N HIS A 102 8.50 -4.69 -9.95
CA HIS A 102 7.34 -5.00 -10.79
C HIS A 102 7.05 -6.49 -10.88
N ASP A 103 8.10 -7.30 -11.10
CA ASP A 103 7.99 -8.74 -11.21
C ASP A 103 8.26 -9.37 -9.83
N LYS A 104 7.26 -10.07 -9.28
CA LYS A 104 7.35 -10.67 -7.95
C LYS A 104 8.38 -11.80 -7.85
N ILE A 105 8.71 -12.47 -8.95
CA ILE A 105 9.73 -13.52 -8.94
C ILE A 105 11.12 -12.89 -8.92
N GLU A 106 11.35 -11.87 -9.73
CA GLU A 106 12.60 -11.09 -9.68
C GLU A 106 12.79 -10.44 -8.30
N PHE A 107 11.71 -9.88 -7.75
CA PHE A 107 11.71 -9.35 -6.39
C PHE A 107 12.09 -10.45 -5.37
N ASN A 108 11.46 -11.62 -5.44
CA ASN A 108 11.78 -12.71 -4.51
C ASN A 108 13.23 -13.18 -4.64
N GLN A 109 13.79 -13.26 -5.86
CA GLN A 109 15.19 -13.60 -6.06
C GLN A 109 16.14 -12.59 -5.40
N LEU A 110 15.85 -11.30 -5.55
CA LEU A 110 16.69 -10.22 -5.02
C LEU A 110 16.59 -10.08 -3.49
N PHE A 111 15.40 -10.33 -2.94
CA PHE A 111 15.09 -10.12 -1.53
C PHE A 111 14.92 -11.44 -0.73
N ASP A 112 15.30 -12.58 -1.29
CA ASP A 112 15.04 -13.94 -0.77
C ASP A 112 15.30 -14.08 0.73
N ARG A 113 16.47 -13.59 1.19
CA ARG A 113 16.90 -13.65 2.60
C ARG A 113 15.95 -12.94 3.59
N PHE A 114 15.05 -12.08 3.12
CA PHE A 114 14.11 -11.31 3.92
C PHE A 114 12.67 -11.82 3.86
N LEU A 115 12.37 -12.77 2.97
CA LEU A 115 11.00 -13.24 2.73
C LEU A 115 10.51 -14.16 3.86
N GLY A 116 11.43 -14.85 4.53
CA GLY A 116 11.15 -15.77 5.63
C GLY A 116 10.20 -16.92 5.27
N ARG A 117 10.09 -17.26 3.98
CA ARG A 117 9.18 -18.28 3.45
C ARG A 117 9.76 -18.94 2.20
N GLU A 118 9.41 -20.19 1.95
CA GLU A 118 9.75 -20.83 0.67
C GLU A 118 8.87 -20.32 -0.48
N TRP A 119 9.41 -20.33 -1.70
CA TRP A 119 8.67 -20.02 -2.93
C TRP A 119 9.15 -20.90 -4.09
N LEU A 120 8.29 -21.07 -5.09
CA LEU A 120 8.49 -21.93 -6.24
C LEU A 120 8.06 -21.22 -7.52
N ASP A 121 8.92 -21.25 -8.54
CA ASP A 121 8.63 -20.76 -9.88
C ASP A 121 8.19 -21.91 -10.80
N LEU A 122 6.91 -21.90 -11.18
CA LEU A 122 6.31 -22.91 -12.06
C LEU A 122 6.70 -22.74 -13.54
N ARG A 123 7.41 -21.67 -13.91
CA ARG A 123 8.03 -21.55 -15.25
C ARG A 123 9.18 -22.54 -15.42
N GLU A 124 9.81 -22.92 -14.32
CA GLU A 124 10.98 -23.80 -14.28
C GLU A 124 10.69 -25.14 -13.57
N SER A 125 9.51 -25.26 -12.94
CA SER A 125 9.13 -26.39 -12.10
C SER A 125 7.89 -27.11 -12.62
N GLY A 126 7.91 -28.45 -12.58
CA GLY A 126 6.78 -29.30 -12.98
C GLY A 126 5.89 -29.75 -11.82
N PRO A 127 4.89 -30.61 -12.09
CA PRO A 127 3.95 -31.13 -11.09
C PRO A 127 4.61 -31.81 -9.88
N GLU A 128 5.69 -32.58 -10.09
CA GLU A 128 6.41 -33.27 -9.01
C GLU A 128 7.03 -32.30 -7.99
N ALA A 129 7.55 -31.17 -8.47
CA ALA A 129 8.11 -30.12 -7.61
C ALA A 129 7.01 -29.41 -6.83
N LEU A 130 5.86 -29.16 -7.46
CA LEU A 130 4.68 -28.59 -6.80
C LEU A 130 4.14 -29.52 -5.69
N GLU A 131 4.08 -30.83 -5.95
CA GLU A 131 3.71 -31.84 -4.95
C GLU A 131 4.69 -31.82 -3.77
N ALA A 132 5.99 -31.87 -4.04
CA ALA A 132 7.02 -31.85 -2.99
C ALA A 132 6.96 -30.57 -2.16
N PHE A 133 6.68 -29.42 -2.80
CA PHE A 133 6.49 -28.14 -2.12
C PHE A 133 5.25 -28.18 -1.21
N ALA A 134 4.11 -28.63 -1.74
CA ALA A 134 2.85 -28.68 -1.00
C ALA A 134 2.84 -29.72 0.13
N ALA A 135 3.66 -30.78 0.05
CA ALA A 135 3.86 -31.72 1.14
C ALA A 135 4.49 -31.07 2.38
N ARG A 136 5.30 -30.00 2.19
CA ARG A 136 5.82 -29.16 3.28
C ARG A 136 4.84 -28.04 3.65
N HIS A 137 4.16 -27.51 2.64
CA HIS A 137 3.32 -26.31 2.72
C HIS A 137 1.91 -26.58 2.21
N PRO A 138 1.00 -27.14 3.04
CA PRO A 138 -0.32 -27.58 2.57
C PRO A 138 -1.27 -26.44 2.18
N VAL A 139 -0.91 -25.19 2.50
CA VAL A 139 -1.63 -24.00 2.04
C VAL A 139 -0.70 -23.15 1.19
N LEU A 140 -1.03 -23.05 -0.09
CA LEU A 140 -0.24 -22.33 -1.09
C LEU A 140 -0.87 -20.96 -1.40
N ILE A 141 -0.01 -19.99 -1.69
CA ILE A 141 -0.40 -18.70 -2.26
C ILE A 141 0.10 -18.63 -3.71
N GLY A 142 -0.82 -18.76 -4.67
CA GLY A 142 -0.52 -18.61 -6.10
C GLY A 142 -0.62 -17.15 -6.52
N LYS A 143 0.37 -16.66 -7.27
CA LYS A 143 0.50 -15.26 -7.67
C LYS A 143 0.86 -15.11 -9.14
N GLU A 144 0.18 -14.22 -9.84
CA GLU A 144 0.67 -13.65 -11.10
C GLU A 144 1.88 -12.73 -10.79
N PRO A 145 3.04 -12.91 -11.46
CA PRO A 145 4.24 -12.14 -11.16
C PRO A 145 4.06 -10.63 -11.33
N VAL A 146 3.33 -10.23 -12.38
CA VAL A 146 3.06 -8.83 -12.72
C VAL A 146 1.57 -8.56 -12.58
N SER A 147 1.17 -8.07 -11.41
CA SER A 147 -0.20 -7.70 -11.09
C SER A 147 -0.25 -6.53 -10.11
N LYS A 148 -1.44 -5.93 -9.92
CA LYS A 148 -1.63 -4.78 -9.01
C LYS A 148 -2.79 -5.04 -8.04
N SER A 149 -2.73 -4.41 -6.87
CA SER A 149 -3.83 -4.34 -5.90
C SER A 149 -4.38 -5.70 -5.42
N GLY A 150 -3.53 -6.72 -5.34
CA GLY A 150 -3.93 -8.07 -4.92
C GLY A 150 -4.70 -8.87 -5.98
N PHE A 151 -4.92 -8.33 -7.19
CA PHE A 151 -5.40 -9.12 -8.31
C PHE A 151 -4.35 -10.16 -8.72
N GLY A 152 -4.79 -11.32 -9.21
CA GLY A 152 -3.91 -12.42 -9.57
C GLY A 152 -3.33 -13.19 -8.38
N VAL A 153 -3.86 -12.99 -7.16
CA VAL A 153 -3.46 -13.75 -5.96
C VAL A 153 -4.60 -14.67 -5.53
N SER A 154 -4.29 -15.95 -5.29
CA SER A 154 -5.24 -16.97 -4.85
C SER A 154 -4.65 -17.83 -3.74
N ARG A 155 -5.51 -18.34 -2.86
CA ARG A 155 -5.14 -19.31 -1.82
C ARG A 155 -5.63 -20.69 -2.22
N TYR A 156 -4.77 -21.69 -2.08
CA TYR A 156 -5.06 -23.08 -2.35
C TYR A 156 -4.81 -23.91 -1.10
N ASP A 157 -5.82 -24.65 -0.66
CA ASP A 157 -5.66 -25.72 0.32
C ASP A 157 -5.45 -27.01 -0.46
N THR A 158 -4.28 -27.63 -0.29
CA THR A 158 -3.92 -28.85 -1.03
C THR A 158 -4.26 -30.12 -0.26
N ALA A 159 -4.97 -30.02 0.86
CA ALA A 159 -5.45 -31.18 1.58
C ALA A 159 -6.34 -32.04 0.67
N GLY A 160 -5.90 -33.29 0.43
CA GLY A 160 -6.63 -34.23 -0.42
C GLY A 160 -6.41 -34.06 -1.92
N THR A 161 -5.51 -33.16 -2.37
CA THR A 161 -5.08 -33.11 -3.77
C THR A 161 -4.34 -34.38 -4.14
N THR A 162 -4.79 -35.08 -5.18
CA THR A 162 -4.13 -36.28 -5.74
C THR A 162 -3.69 -36.11 -7.19
N ASP A 163 -4.24 -35.12 -7.90
CA ASP A 163 -3.89 -34.82 -9.30
C ASP A 163 -3.08 -33.52 -9.39
N TRP A 164 -1.78 -33.64 -9.14
CA TRP A 164 -0.84 -32.52 -9.19
C TRP A 164 -0.60 -31.98 -10.59
N ALA A 165 -0.77 -32.81 -11.62
CA ALA A 165 -0.67 -32.38 -13.00
C ALA A 165 -1.82 -31.41 -13.34
N ALA A 166 -3.04 -31.72 -12.90
CA ALA A 166 -4.18 -30.83 -13.05
C ALA A 166 -4.00 -29.51 -12.29
N LEU A 167 -3.56 -29.54 -11.02
CA LEU A 167 -3.34 -28.32 -10.24
C LEU A 167 -2.22 -27.44 -10.84
N HIS A 168 -1.11 -28.06 -11.28
CA HIS A 168 -0.04 -27.34 -11.96
C HIS A 168 -0.55 -26.66 -13.24
N ALA A 169 -1.26 -27.39 -14.08
CA ALA A 169 -1.86 -26.85 -15.31
C ALA A 169 -2.87 -25.73 -15.02
N GLU A 170 -3.65 -25.84 -13.94
CA GLU A 170 -4.58 -24.78 -13.51
C GLU A 170 -3.84 -23.50 -13.13
N LEU A 171 -2.81 -23.60 -12.27
CA LEU A 171 -2.01 -22.46 -11.82
C LEU A 171 -1.32 -21.76 -12.99
N VAL A 172 -0.67 -22.53 -13.86
CA VAL A 172 -0.02 -22.01 -15.08
C VAL A 172 -1.05 -21.37 -16.02
N GLY A 173 -2.20 -22.02 -16.22
CA GLY A 173 -3.28 -21.50 -17.06
C GLY A 173 -3.88 -20.19 -16.55
N LYS A 174 -3.85 -19.96 -15.24
CA LYS A 174 -4.24 -18.69 -14.58
C LYS A 174 -3.11 -17.65 -14.55
N GLY A 175 -1.92 -17.98 -15.05
CA GLY A 175 -0.73 -17.13 -14.93
C GLY A 175 -0.13 -17.06 -13.53
N GLN A 176 -0.61 -17.89 -12.59
CA GLN A 176 -0.17 -17.93 -11.19
C GLN A 176 1.09 -18.78 -11.04
N VAL A 177 2.14 -18.36 -11.73
CA VAL A 177 3.40 -19.11 -11.85
C VAL A 177 4.34 -18.91 -10.66
N LEU A 178 4.07 -17.95 -9.77
CA LEU A 178 4.74 -17.84 -8.49
C LEU A 178 3.87 -18.51 -7.41
N VAL A 179 4.40 -19.54 -6.77
CA VAL A 179 3.77 -20.22 -5.63
C VAL A 179 4.59 -19.92 -4.38
N GLU A 180 3.93 -19.49 -3.30
CA GLU A 180 4.60 -19.20 -2.03
C GLU A 180 3.97 -19.97 -0.87
N GLU A 181 4.79 -20.29 0.12
CA GLU A 181 4.34 -20.70 1.45
C GLU A 181 3.46 -19.60 2.07
N ARG A 182 2.39 -20.02 2.78
CA ARG A 182 1.54 -19.11 3.52
C ARG A 182 2.30 -18.51 4.71
N ILE A 183 2.39 -17.18 4.74
CA ILE A 183 2.89 -16.43 5.92
C ILE A 183 1.94 -16.62 7.10
N LEU A 184 2.51 -17.01 8.25
CA LEU A 184 1.83 -17.00 9.55
C LEU A 184 2.17 -15.72 10.30
N GLN A 185 1.18 -14.85 10.45
CA GLN A 185 1.35 -13.58 11.14
C GLN A 185 1.43 -13.75 12.66
N HIS A 186 1.92 -12.71 13.34
CA HIS A 186 2.07 -12.66 14.78
C HIS A 186 0.72 -12.88 15.49
N PRO A 187 0.68 -13.58 16.65
CA PRO A 187 -0.56 -13.84 17.39
C PRO A 187 -1.42 -12.59 17.65
N ASP A 188 -0.80 -11.44 17.95
CA ASP A 188 -1.50 -10.18 18.15
C ASP A 188 -2.26 -9.71 16.89
N LEU A 189 -1.70 -9.90 15.69
CA LEU A 189 -2.38 -9.61 14.44
C LEU A 189 -3.46 -10.66 14.13
N GLU A 190 -3.17 -11.94 14.39
CA GLU A 190 -4.14 -13.04 14.18
C GLU A 190 -5.38 -12.87 15.06
N ALA A 191 -5.22 -12.39 16.29
CA ALA A 191 -6.34 -12.10 17.20
C ALA A 191 -7.25 -10.97 16.68
N ILE A 192 -6.73 -10.06 15.86
CA ILE A 192 -7.49 -8.92 15.32
C ILE A 192 -8.10 -9.27 13.97
N ALA A 193 -7.30 -9.78 13.04
CA ALA A 193 -7.67 -10.00 11.65
C ALA A 193 -7.19 -11.38 11.17
N PRO A 194 -7.83 -12.48 11.61
CA PRO A 194 -7.39 -13.83 11.31
C PRO A 194 -7.54 -14.19 9.83
N GLY A 195 -6.73 -15.14 9.37
CA GLY A 195 -6.89 -15.75 8.05
C GLY A 195 -6.46 -14.89 6.85
N THR A 196 -5.85 -13.74 7.06
CA THR A 196 -5.16 -12.93 6.04
C THR A 196 -3.75 -12.63 6.54
N ALA A 197 -2.75 -12.60 5.65
CA ALA A 197 -1.44 -12.07 6.01
C ALA A 197 -1.53 -10.53 6.01
N ASN A 198 -1.76 -9.93 7.19
CA ASN A 198 -2.03 -8.51 7.31
C ASN A 198 -0.73 -7.71 7.29
N THR A 199 -0.58 -6.90 6.25
CA THR A 199 0.64 -6.16 6.00
C THR A 199 0.67 -4.83 6.75
N THR A 200 1.83 -4.49 7.28
CA THR A 200 2.19 -3.10 7.59
C THR A 200 2.88 -2.50 6.38
N ARG A 201 2.33 -1.40 5.86
CA ARG A 201 3.04 -0.54 4.93
C ARG A 201 4.04 0.31 5.72
N VAL A 202 5.32 0.16 5.46
CA VAL A 202 6.40 1.03 5.96
C VAL A 202 7.01 1.76 4.77
N THR A 203 6.77 3.06 4.68
CA THR A 203 7.34 3.87 3.61
C THR A 203 8.64 4.49 4.06
N THR A 204 9.70 4.30 3.27
CA THR A 204 11.04 4.82 3.57
C THR A 204 11.53 5.83 2.55
N PHE A 205 12.53 6.61 2.96
CA PHE A 205 13.41 7.35 2.10
C PHE A 205 14.88 7.04 2.41
N VAL A 206 15.68 6.72 1.39
CA VAL A 206 17.14 6.55 1.51
C VAL A 206 17.82 7.89 1.21
N LYS A 207 18.61 8.43 2.16
CA LYS A 207 19.38 9.67 2.00
C LYS A 207 20.67 9.45 1.21
N ASP A 208 21.30 10.55 0.81
CA ASP A 208 22.56 10.51 0.04
C ASP A 208 23.71 9.88 0.83
N ASP A 209 23.66 9.95 2.17
CA ASP A 209 24.64 9.34 3.07
C ASP A 209 24.31 7.86 3.40
N GLY A 210 23.28 7.29 2.78
CA GLY A 210 22.81 5.92 3.04
C GLY A 210 21.91 5.78 4.27
N THR A 211 21.60 6.88 4.99
CA THR A 211 20.64 6.83 6.10
C THR A 211 19.24 6.49 5.59
N VAL A 212 18.58 5.51 6.21
CA VAL A 212 17.21 5.13 5.90
C VAL A 212 16.26 5.81 6.89
N GLU A 213 15.33 6.60 6.38
CA GLU A 213 14.28 7.24 7.18
C GLU A 213 12.94 6.56 6.90
N ILE A 214 12.26 6.11 7.94
CA ILE A 214 10.83 5.82 7.84
C ILE A 214 10.11 7.17 7.76
N VAL A 215 9.29 7.39 6.74
CA VAL A 215 8.53 8.64 6.56
C VAL A 215 7.04 8.49 6.86
N ASN A 216 6.55 7.24 6.86
CA ASN A 216 5.14 6.94 7.08
C ASN A 216 4.94 5.44 7.37
N MET A 217 3.94 5.10 8.17
CA MET A 217 3.53 3.71 8.42
C MET A 217 2.01 3.57 8.51
N ALA A 218 1.48 2.45 8.02
CA ALA A 218 0.07 2.09 8.18
C ALA A 218 -0.09 0.58 8.33
N GLN A 219 -0.92 0.14 9.28
CA GLN A 219 -1.33 -1.26 9.40
C GLN A 219 -2.59 -1.47 8.57
N LYS A 220 -2.57 -2.46 7.68
CA LYS A 220 -3.76 -2.93 6.98
C LYS A 220 -4.40 -4.10 7.72
N PHE A 221 -5.71 -4.24 7.61
CA PHE A 221 -6.51 -5.29 8.18
C PHE A 221 -7.42 -5.88 7.10
N GLY A 222 -7.25 -7.16 6.81
CA GLY A 222 -8.04 -7.96 5.89
C GLY A 222 -9.14 -8.73 6.61
N ARG A 223 -9.95 -9.44 5.82
CA ARG A 223 -11.21 -10.05 6.27
C ARG A 223 -11.25 -11.55 6.00
N GLY A 224 -10.17 -12.25 6.35
CA GLY A 224 -9.99 -13.70 6.13
C GLY A 224 -9.74 -14.11 4.68
N LYS A 225 -9.65 -13.13 3.76
CA LYS A 225 -9.35 -13.34 2.34
C LYS A 225 -7.84 -13.42 2.09
N VAL A 226 -7.44 -13.74 0.86
CA VAL A 226 -6.02 -13.94 0.51
C VAL A 226 -5.19 -12.66 0.64
N SER A 227 -5.81 -11.49 0.64
CA SER A 227 -5.16 -10.19 0.74
C SER A 227 -5.96 -9.25 1.64
N ASP A 228 -5.24 -8.31 2.26
CA ASP A 228 -5.73 -7.23 3.11
C ASP A 228 -6.10 -5.95 2.34
N GLN A 229 -6.07 -6.00 1.01
CA GLN A 229 -6.36 -4.86 0.16
C GLN A 229 -7.87 -4.54 0.14
N GLY A 230 -8.21 -3.29 -0.16
CA GLY A 230 -9.61 -2.84 -0.20
C GLY A 230 -10.52 -3.63 -1.14
N ALA A 231 -9.98 -4.19 -2.23
CA ALA A 231 -10.72 -5.08 -3.14
C ALA A 231 -11.25 -6.35 -2.45
N PHE A 232 -10.64 -6.76 -1.34
CA PHE A 232 -11.04 -7.90 -0.50
C PHE A 232 -11.78 -7.46 0.78
N GLY A 233 -12.20 -6.19 0.85
CA GLY A 233 -12.87 -5.60 2.00
C GLY A 233 -11.91 -5.14 3.11
N GLY A 234 -10.60 -5.11 2.84
CA GLY A 234 -9.63 -4.64 3.80
C GLY A 234 -9.64 -3.12 3.99
N PHE A 235 -9.12 -2.69 5.14
CA PHE A 235 -9.04 -1.30 5.56
C PHE A 235 -7.72 -1.09 6.32
N TYR A 236 -7.39 0.14 6.73
CA TYR A 236 -6.13 0.39 7.42
C TYR A 236 -6.25 1.45 8.51
N THR A 237 -5.23 1.54 9.36
CA THR A 237 -5.03 2.69 10.25
C THR A 237 -3.58 3.17 10.11
N ALA A 238 -3.38 4.49 10.10
CA ALA A 238 -2.04 5.06 10.19
C ALA A 238 -1.40 4.70 11.54
N LEU A 239 -0.09 4.54 11.56
CA LEU A 239 0.66 4.21 12.77
C LEU A 239 1.58 5.36 13.18
N HIS A 240 1.68 5.58 14.49
CA HIS A 240 2.77 6.33 15.09
C HIS A 240 4.11 5.61 14.87
N GLU A 241 5.21 6.34 15.05
CA GLU A 241 6.58 5.81 14.93
C GLU A 241 6.90 4.65 15.87
N ASP A 242 6.18 4.55 16.98
CA ASP A 242 6.30 3.49 17.98
C ASP A 242 5.38 2.29 17.71
N GLY A 243 4.74 2.26 16.54
CA GLY A 243 3.87 1.19 16.06
C GLY A 243 2.43 1.26 16.56
N ARG A 244 2.05 2.24 17.39
CA ARG A 244 0.66 2.38 17.86
C ARG A 244 -0.26 2.90 16.77
N ALA A 245 -1.47 2.36 16.69
CA ALA A 245 -2.53 2.91 15.85
C ALA A 245 -2.83 4.37 16.24
N MET A 246 -2.98 5.24 15.24
CA MET A 246 -3.33 6.65 15.47
C MET A 246 -4.82 6.85 15.80
N GLY A 247 -5.67 5.85 15.57
CA GLY A 247 -7.09 5.94 15.84
C GLY A 247 -7.89 4.80 15.22
N MET A 248 -9.09 5.11 14.75
CA MET A 248 -9.94 4.15 14.06
C MET A 248 -9.32 3.70 12.72
N GLY A 249 -9.76 2.55 12.22
CA GLY A 249 -9.49 2.15 10.86
C GLY A 249 -10.36 2.91 9.85
N TYR A 250 -9.91 2.99 8.61
CA TYR A 250 -10.66 3.56 7.50
C TYR A 250 -10.23 2.95 6.16
N ASP A 251 -11.12 3.02 5.17
CA ASP A 251 -10.87 2.52 3.83
C ASP A 251 -10.76 3.66 2.79
N ILE A 252 -10.42 3.28 1.57
CA ILE A 252 -10.29 4.21 0.42
C ILE A 252 -11.63 4.85 0.01
N HIS A 253 -12.75 4.33 0.52
CA HIS A 253 -14.09 4.88 0.32
C HIS A 253 -14.46 5.87 1.42
N GLY A 254 -13.67 5.99 2.48
CA GLY A 254 -13.90 6.89 3.61
C GLY A 254 -14.82 6.32 4.68
N GLU A 255 -15.10 5.02 4.67
CA GLU A 255 -15.79 4.34 5.77
C GLU A 255 -14.87 4.26 7.00
N LEU A 256 -15.46 4.26 8.20
CA LEU A 256 -14.74 4.26 9.48
C LEU A 256 -14.98 2.97 10.26
N TYR A 257 -13.95 2.47 10.92
CA TYR A 257 -13.95 1.20 11.64
C TYR A 257 -13.36 1.39 13.05
N ALA A 258 -14.23 1.53 14.06
CA ALA A 258 -13.79 1.52 15.47
C ALA A 258 -13.24 0.14 15.86
N THR A 259 -13.90 -0.89 15.35
CA THR A 259 -13.58 -2.29 15.58
C THR A 259 -13.42 -3.02 14.26
N HIS A 260 -12.65 -4.11 14.28
CA HIS A 260 -12.57 -5.02 13.15
C HIS A 260 -13.97 -5.66 12.94
N PRO A 261 -14.57 -5.56 11.73
CA PRO A 261 -15.94 -5.98 11.51
C PRO A 261 -16.24 -7.45 11.82
N ASP A 262 -15.26 -8.34 11.65
CA ASP A 262 -15.49 -9.79 11.79
C ASP A 262 -15.12 -10.33 13.19
N THR A 263 -14.25 -9.64 13.93
CA THR A 263 -13.75 -10.11 15.25
C THR A 263 -14.17 -9.21 16.40
N GLY A 264 -14.62 -7.99 16.13
CA GLY A 264 -14.95 -6.98 17.14
C GLY A 264 -13.74 -6.37 17.84
N ALA A 265 -12.50 -6.74 17.46
CA ALA A 265 -11.29 -6.21 18.06
C ALA A 265 -11.17 -4.69 17.87
N THR A 266 -10.78 -3.95 18.90
CA THR A 266 -10.67 -2.48 18.84
C THR A 266 -9.43 -2.05 18.07
N ILE A 267 -9.60 -1.30 16.97
CA ILE A 267 -8.49 -0.94 16.07
C ILE A 267 -7.52 0.05 16.72
N SER A 268 -8.03 1.02 17.47
CA SER A 268 -7.19 2.01 18.15
C SER A 268 -6.35 1.43 19.31
N ALA A 269 -6.63 0.18 19.73
CA ALA A 269 -5.83 -0.53 20.72
C ALA A 269 -4.64 -1.29 20.08
N PHE A 270 -4.56 -1.35 18.75
CA PHE A 270 -3.49 -2.06 18.06
C PHE A 270 -2.13 -1.38 18.26
N ARG A 271 -1.12 -2.21 18.44
CA ARG A 271 0.29 -1.84 18.37
C ARG A 271 1.04 -2.89 17.56
N LEU A 272 1.81 -2.44 16.58
CA LEU A 272 2.67 -3.32 15.79
C LEU A 272 3.74 -3.96 16.71
N PRO A 273 3.84 -5.30 16.75
CA PRO A 273 4.85 -5.98 17.54
C PRO A 273 6.27 -5.70 17.03
N ASP A 274 7.23 -5.69 17.97
CA ASP A 274 8.68 -5.63 17.72
C ASP A 274 9.12 -4.55 16.71
N MET A 275 8.87 -3.29 17.07
CA MET A 275 9.27 -2.14 16.25
C MET A 275 10.78 -2.05 16.00
N ASP A 276 11.62 -2.58 16.88
CA ASP A 276 13.06 -2.56 16.72
C ASP A 276 13.48 -3.53 15.60
N ALA A 277 12.92 -4.75 15.57
CA ALA A 277 13.11 -5.67 14.44
C ALA A 277 12.54 -5.12 13.13
N VAL A 278 11.39 -4.43 13.17
CA VAL A 278 10.83 -3.75 11.97
C VAL A 278 11.81 -2.72 11.42
N ARG A 279 12.40 -1.89 12.29
CA ARG A 279 13.39 -0.88 11.88
C ARG A 279 14.67 -1.51 11.32
N ALA A 280 15.15 -2.59 11.94
CA ALA A 280 16.31 -3.33 11.46
C ALA A 280 16.06 -3.89 10.06
N LEU A 281 14.96 -4.64 9.89
CA LEU A 281 14.56 -5.21 8.59
C LEU A 281 14.46 -4.12 7.52
N ILE A 282 13.70 -3.06 7.79
CA ILE A 282 13.43 -1.98 6.83
C ILE A 282 14.71 -1.25 6.42
N THR A 283 15.65 -1.06 7.35
CA THR A 283 16.94 -0.45 7.05
C THR A 283 17.73 -1.32 6.08
N GLU A 284 17.76 -2.64 6.30
CA GLU A 284 18.47 -3.56 5.42
C GLU A 284 17.83 -3.69 4.04
N VAL A 285 16.49 -3.85 3.96
CA VAL A 285 15.81 -4.02 2.67
C VAL A 285 15.87 -2.74 1.82
N ALA A 286 15.78 -1.56 2.44
CA ALA A 286 15.84 -0.29 1.71
C ALA A 286 17.21 -0.06 1.04
N LEU A 287 18.26 -0.72 1.52
CA LEU A 287 19.62 -0.59 1.00
C LEU A 287 20.00 -1.67 -0.03
N VAL A 288 19.10 -2.60 -0.37
CA VAL A 288 19.35 -3.61 -1.42
C VAL A 288 19.38 -2.95 -2.80
N VAL A 289 18.48 -2.00 -3.05
CA VAL A 289 18.39 -1.23 -4.30
C VAL A 289 18.37 0.27 -3.97
N PRO A 290 19.49 0.85 -3.49
CA PRO A 290 19.53 2.23 -3.01
C PRO A 290 19.27 3.28 -4.10
N GLN A 291 19.25 2.87 -5.38
CA GLN A 291 18.87 3.71 -6.51
C GLN A 291 17.36 3.98 -6.57
N VAL A 292 16.53 3.15 -5.91
CA VAL A 292 15.10 3.38 -5.71
C VAL A 292 14.89 3.82 -4.26
N ARG A 293 14.84 5.13 -4.06
CA ARG A 293 15.03 5.73 -2.73
C ARG A 293 13.74 5.89 -1.95
N TYR A 294 12.59 6.05 -2.61
CA TYR A 294 11.29 6.26 -1.99
C TYR A 294 10.37 5.05 -2.24
N VAL A 295 10.35 4.14 -1.27
CA VAL A 295 9.67 2.83 -1.42
C VAL A 295 8.68 2.60 -0.28
N GLY A 296 7.50 2.08 -0.63
CA GLY A 296 6.54 1.54 0.32
C GLY A 296 6.72 0.04 0.48
N TRP A 297 7.31 -0.39 1.59
CA TRP A 297 7.52 -1.80 1.90
C TRP A 297 6.30 -2.38 2.60
N ASP A 298 5.78 -3.48 2.10
CA ASP A 298 4.78 -4.27 2.82
C ASP A 298 5.48 -5.41 3.55
N ILE A 299 5.37 -5.39 4.88
CA ILE A 299 5.89 -6.44 5.76
C ILE A 299 4.75 -7.10 6.54
N VAL A 300 5.00 -8.29 7.05
CA VAL A 300 4.11 -8.95 8.02
C VAL A 300 4.90 -9.23 9.28
N ALA A 301 4.42 -8.77 10.43
CA ALA A 301 4.97 -9.19 11.71
C ALA A 301 4.65 -10.68 11.92
N THR A 302 5.66 -11.48 12.26
CA THR A 302 5.50 -12.91 12.61
C THR A 302 6.02 -13.16 14.03
N ALA A 303 5.82 -14.36 14.56
CA ALA A 303 6.38 -14.73 15.88
C ALA A 303 7.92 -14.80 15.90
N GLN A 304 8.57 -14.90 14.73
CA GLN A 304 10.02 -15.00 14.59
C GLN A 304 10.68 -13.67 14.17
N GLY A 305 9.89 -12.60 14.05
CA GLY A 305 10.31 -11.31 13.52
C GLY A 305 9.52 -10.92 12.25
N PRO A 306 9.61 -9.66 11.81
CA PRO A 306 8.93 -9.23 10.60
C PRO A 306 9.54 -9.88 9.35
N VAL A 307 8.71 -10.16 8.35
CA VAL A 307 9.13 -10.68 7.05
C VAL A 307 8.65 -9.77 5.92
N LEU A 308 9.41 -9.72 4.84
CA LEU A 308 9.10 -8.90 3.68
C LEU A 308 8.10 -9.59 2.74
N VAL A 309 7.07 -8.88 2.31
CA VAL A 309 6.09 -9.37 1.33
C VAL A 309 6.35 -8.80 -0.06
N GLU A 310 6.40 -7.48 -0.18
CA GLU A 310 6.63 -6.78 -1.45
C GLU A 310 7.18 -5.36 -1.22
N GLY A 311 7.84 -4.80 -2.23
CA GLY A 311 8.26 -3.40 -2.27
C GLY A 311 7.48 -2.65 -3.35
N ASN A 312 6.96 -1.47 -3.01
CA ASN A 312 6.16 -0.66 -3.91
C ASN A 312 6.89 0.65 -4.24
N TRP A 313 7.53 0.72 -5.42
CA TRP A 313 7.95 2.00 -5.99
C TRP A 313 6.71 2.82 -6.41
N GLY A 314 6.85 4.14 -6.54
CA GLY A 314 5.65 4.95 -6.81
C GLY A 314 4.65 4.90 -5.65
N ALA A 315 5.15 4.78 -4.41
CA ALA A 315 4.38 4.37 -3.26
C ALA A 315 3.10 5.20 -3.09
N GLY A 316 1.96 4.50 -3.07
CA GLY A 316 0.69 5.08 -2.68
C GLY A 316 0.78 5.69 -1.27
N VAL A 317 -0.07 6.69 -1.01
CA VAL A 317 -0.01 7.46 0.22
C VAL A 317 -1.01 6.91 1.23
N PHE A 318 -0.52 6.65 2.44
CA PHE A 318 -1.37 6.42 3.61
C PHE A 318 -1.27 7.67 4.50
N GLU A 319 -2.32 8.46 4.62
CA GLU A 319 -2.29 9.66 5.46
C GLU A 319 -3.36 9.59 6.53
N ASN A 320 -3.20 10.41 7.56
CA ASN A 320 -4.18 10.50 8.63
C ASN A 320 -5.54 10.95 8.10
N LYS A 321 -6.59 10.35 8.67
CA LYS A 321 -7.97 10.78 8.50
C LYS A 321 -8.45 11.51 9.76
N PRO A 322 -8.66 12.84 9.73
CA PRO A 322 -9.05 13.62 10.89
C PRO A 322 -10.32 13.11 11.61
N THR A 323 -11.32 12.62 10.88
CA THR A 323 -12.52 12.03 11.48
C THR A 323 -12.27 10.70 12.20
N ALA A 324 -11.22 9.96 11.83
CA ALA A 324 -10.86 8.68 12.43
C ALA A 324 -9.92 8.83 13.64
N THR A 325 -9.09 9.88 13.65
CA THR A 325 -7.95 10.02 14.57
C THR A 325 -8.02 11.28 15.44
N GLY A 326 -8.80 12.28 15.05
CA GLY A 326 -8.75 13.63 15.63
C GLY A 326 -7.50 14.43 15.23
N ILE A 327 -6.55 13.82 14.51
CA ILE A 327 -5.29 14.47 14.09
C ILE A 327 -5.55 15.31 12.85
N ARG A 328 -5.19 16.59 12.94
CA ARG A 328 -5.44 17.60 11.90
C ARG A 328 -4.17 18.10 11.22
N HIS A 329 -3.10 17.31 11.24
CA HIS A 329 -1.91 17.52 10.43
C HIS A 329 -1.49 16.20 9.75
N GLY A 330 -0.88 16.31 8.58
CA GLY A 330 -0.35 15.18 7.81
C GLY A 330 1.16 14.97 8.01
N HIS A 331 1.73 14.09 7.19
CA HIS A 331 3.12 13.64 7.31
C HIS A 331 4.13 14.46 6.50
N LEU A 332 3.71 15.48 5.73
CA LEU A 332 4.62 16.27 4.88
C LEU A 332 5.81 16.87 5.64
N PRO A 333 5.68 17.41 6.88
CA PRO A 333 6.85 17.89 7.63
C PRO A 333 7.94 16.84 7.80
N ARG A 334 7.56 15.56 7.98
CA ARG A 334 8.50 14.44 8.10
C ARG A 334 9.16 14.11 6.76
N TYR A 335 8.39 14.12 5.68
CA TYR A 335 8.94 13.97 4.33
C TYR A 335 9.98 15.06 4.03
N ARG A 336 9.70 16.31 4.41
CA ARG A 336 10.66 17.42 4.25
C ARG A 336 11.92 17.22 5.08
N ALA A 337 11.78 16.77 6.33
CA ALA A 337 12.92 16.47 7.19
C ALA A 337 13.81 15.35 6.62
N ALA A 338 13.20 14.30 6.05
CA ALA A 338 13.92 13.18 5.46
C ALA A 338 14.57 13.52 4.10
N MET A 339 13.88 14.30 3.25
CA MET A 339 14.24 14.53 1.85
C MET A 339 14.86 15.90 1.55
N GLY A 340 14.86 16.83 2.52
CA GLY A 340 15.55 18.12 2.45
C GLY A 340 14.95 19.16 1.50
N PHE A 341 13.63 19.43 1.56
CA PHE A 341 12.97 20.44 0.71
C PHE A 341 11.87 21.26 1.42
#